data_AF-A0A2P2LQL4-F1
#
_entry.id   AF-A0A2P2LQL4-F1
#
_cell.length_a   1.000
_cell.length_b   1.000
_cell.length_c   1.000
_cell.angle_alpha   90.00
_cell.angle_beta   90.00
_cell.angle_gamma   90.00
#
_symmetry.space_group_name_H-M   'P 1'
#
loop_
_entity.id
_entity.type
_entity.pdbx_description
1 polymer ?
#
loop_
_entity_poly.entity_id
_entity_poly.type
_entity_poly.pdbx_seq_one_letter_code
_entity_poly.pdbx_strand_id
1 'polypeptide(L)'
;MESEYEFDMQDPDESADDDFYSGGDDAFDSDDADVADYEFIDHDSDDSEDLISHRHQQNYTILGEADIRQRQEEDIMRISTVLSISKVAASILLRHYNWSVSKVHDEWFADEEKVRRSVGLLDKPVVQFLDGREMTCGICFENYPCEMLHAAACGHPFCASCWAGYISTAVNDGPGCLMLRCPDPSCVAAVGQNMINMLASDEDKGKYSRYFLRSYIEDNRKTKWCPAPGCDYAVDFVVGSGSYDVTCRCSYSFCWNCTEEAHRPVDCGTVAKWILKNSAESENMNWILANSKPCPKCKRPIEKNQGCMHITCTPPCKFEFCWLCLGAWSEHGERTGGFYACNRYETAKQEGVYDEAEKRREMAKNSLERYTHYYERWATNQSSRQKAHTDLQQMQNVHLEKLSDLQCQPESQLKFIIEAWLQIVECRRVLKWTYAYGYYLPEHEHAKRQFFEYLQVVFFSQTAGEAESGLERLHQCAEKELQVYLNAEGPSKDFNEFRTKLAGLTSVTRNYFENLVRALENGLSDVDSHGACSRTVSTKSMGGGSSRGRGGHGKGSTSRSSGPSRIIDDLGHWSCEHCTFANVKSVAICAMCQQHR
;
A
#
# COMPACT_ATOMS: atom_id res chain seq x y z
N MET A 1 -32.51 -45.32 22.81
CA MET A 1 -32.11 -43.91 22.98
C MET A 1 -31.64 -43.45 21.62
N GLU A 2 -32.53 -43.35 20.63
CA GLU A 2 -33.52 -42.27 20.42
C GLU A 2 -32.82 -40.90 20.34
N SER A 3 -32.96 -40.11 19.27
CA SER A 3 -33.93 -40.17 18.17
C SER A 3 -33.48 -39.27 17.01
N GLU A 4 -33.48 -39.82 15.80
CA GLU A 4 -33.61 -39.10 14.52
C GLU A 4 -35.11 -39.03 14.16
N TYR A 5 -35.54 -37.98 13.48
CA TYR A 5 -36.91 -37.86 12.93
C TYR A 5 -36.84 -37.44 11.46
N GLU A 6 -37.19 -38.38 10.59
CA GLU A 6 -37.75 -38.17 9.24
C GLU A 6 -39.26 -37.92 9.34
N PHE A 7 -39.83 -37.16 8.39
CA PHE A 7 -41.12 -37.53 7.79
C PHE A 7 -41.31 -36.89 6.41
N ASP A 8 -42.01 -37.63 5.55
CA ASP A 8 -42.10 -37.58 4.09
C ASP A 8 -43.52 -37.18 3.62
N MET A 9 -43.62 -36.74 2.36
CA MET A 9 -44.78 -36.67 1.43
C MET A 9 -46.12 -35.99 1.80
N GLN A 10 -46.66 -35.17 0.88
CA GLN A 10 -47.68 -35.56 -0.13
C GLN A 10 -48.24 -34.33 -0.88
N ASP A 11 -48.34 -34.40 -2.21
CA ASP A 11 -49.20 -33.53 -3.06
C ASP A 11 -50.69 -33.84 -2.89
N PRO A 12 -51.57 -32.92 -3.31
CA PRO A 12 -52.57 -33.31 -4.31
C PRO A 12 -52.83 -32.25 -5.42
N ASP A 13 -53.38 -32.79 -6.50
CA ASP A 13 -53.69 -32.22 -7.82
C ASP A 13 -55.08 -31.55 -7.91
N GLU A 14 -55.32 -30.91 -9.05
CA GLU A 14 -56.60 -30.61 -9.74
C GLU A 14 -57.36 -29.27 -9.56
N SER A 15 -57.35 -28.52 -10.68
CA SER A 15 -58.51 -28.08 -11.50
C SER A 15 -59.05 -26.62 -11.43
N ALA A 16 -58.94 -25.98 -12.62
CA ALA A 16 -59.90 -25.18 -13.40
C ALA A 16 -60.78 -24.10 -12.75
N ASP A 17 -60.70 -22.87 -13.29
CA ASP A 17 -61.79 -22.31 -14.12
C ASP A 17 -61.38 -21.00 -14.84
N ASP A 18 -61.87 -20.90 -16.08
CA ASP A 18 -61.75 -19.84 -17.09
C ASP A 18 -62.67 -18.62 -16.80
N ASP A 19 -62.35 -17.48 -17.44
CA ASP A 19 -63.26 -16.57 -18.19
C ASP A 19 -62.69 -15.13 -18.22
N PHE A 20 -62.16 -14.65 -19.36
CA PHE A 20 -62.86 -14.04 -20.51
C PHE A 20 -63.23 -12.54 -20.32
N TYR A 21 -62.54 -11.64 -21.04
CA TYR A 21 -63.18 -10.70 -21.98
C TYR A 21 -62.15 -10.01 -22.90
N SER A 22 -62.49 -10.02 -24.18
CA SER A 22 -61.74 -9.62 -25.38
C SER A 22 -61.61 -8.11 -25.63
N GLY A 23 -60.63 -7.76 -26.46
CA GLY A 23 -60.88 -7.08 -27.75
C GLY A 23 -60.68 -5.56 -27.80
N GLY A 24 -59.92 -5.10 -28.80
CA GLY A 24 -59.82 -3.70 -29.17
C GLY A 24 -58.64 -3.41 -30.10
N ASP A 25 -58.86 -3.65 -31.39
CA ASP A 25 -57.93 -3.50 -32.50
C ASP A 25 -57.73 -2.02 -32.93
N ASP A 26 -56.70 -1.84 -33.76
CA ASP A 26 -56.61 -0.93 -34.91
C ASP A 26 -55.86 0.42 -34.87
N ALA A 27 -55.15 0.59 -35.99
CA ALA A 27 -54.83 1.81 -36.74
C ALA A 27 -53.45 2.46 -36.56
N PHE A 28 -52.51 1.95 -37.36
CA PHE A 28 -51.76 2.68 -38.41
C PHE A 28 -51.86 4.23 -38.37
N ASP A 29 -50.74 4.92 -38.20
CA ASP A 29 -50.37 5.96 -39.16
C ASP A 29 -48.85 6.15 -39.22
N SER A 30 -48.36 6.22 -40.45
CA SER A 30 -46.99 6.46 -40.85
C SER A 30 -46.98 7.83 -41.47
N ASP A 31 -46.08 8.73 -41.06
CA ASP A 31 -45.58 9.74 -41.99
C ASP A 31 -44.20 10.28 -41.56
N ASP A 32 -43.36 10.32 -42.58
CA ASP A 32 -42.04 10.93 -42.69
C ASP A 32 -42.00 12.38 -42.17
N ALA A 33 -40.86 12.80 -41.61
CA ALA A 33 -39.98 13.78 -42.28
C ALA A 33 -38.89 14.35 -41.34
N ASP A 34 -37.74 14.60 -41.97
CA ASP A 34 -36.73 15.61 -41.65
C ASP A 34 -35.60 15.27 -40.66
N VAL A 35 -34.60 14.61 -41.25
CA VAL A 35 -33.17 14.63 -40.90
C VAL A 35 -32.67 16.08 -40.91
N ALA A 36 -32.29 16.61 -39.75
CA ALA A 36 -31.51 17.85 -39.64
C ALA A 36 -30.09 17.53 -39.19
N ASP A 37 -29.21 17.53 -40.18
CA ASP A 37 -27.75 17.58 -40.08
C ASP A 37 -27.35 18.86 -39.33
N TYR A 38 -26.59 18.75 -38.23
CA TYR A 38 -25.97 19.90 -37.57
C TYR A 38 -24.47 19.65 -37.46
N GLU A 39 -23.77 20.29 -38.39
CA GLU A 39 -22.34 20.30 -38.59
C GLU A 39 -21.58 20.76 -37.34
N PHE A 40 -20.46 20.06 -37.13
CA PHE A 40 -19.36 20.35 -36.24
C PHE A 40 -18.78 21.76 -36.50
N ILE A 41 -19.00 22.70 -35.58
CA ILE A 41 -18.26 23.97 -35.55
C ILE A 41 -17.16 23.84 -34.50
N ASP A 42 -15.94 23.72 -35.03
CA ASP A 42 -14.67 23.83 -34.33
C ASP A 42 -14.52 25.27 -33.81
N HIS A 43 -14.50 25.44 -32.49
CA HIS A 43 -14.08 26.69 -31.87
C HIS A 43 -12.86 26.40 -31.00
N ASP A 44 -11.69 26.53 -31.65
CA ASP A 44 -10.39 26.71 -31.02
C ASP A 44 -10.45 27.89 -30.03
N SER A 45 -10.71 27.59 -28.75
CA SER A 45 -10.34 28.46 -27.64
C SER A 45 -9.23 27.78 -26.84
N ASP A 46 -8.04 28.32 -27.07
CA ASP A 46 -6.72 27.99 -26.56
C ASP A 46 -6.57 28.19 -25.02
N ASP A 47 -7.38 27.48 -24.23
CA ASP A 47 -7.31 27.45 -22.75
C ASP A 47 -7.19 26.01 -22.19
N SER A 48 -6.78 25.05 -23.04
CA SER A 48 -6.68 23.63 -22.66
C SER A 48 -5.27 23.16 -22.29
N GLU A 49 -4.24 24.01 -22.39
CA GLU A 49 -2.88 23.65 -21.97
C GLU A 49 -2.62 23.79 -20.45
N ASP A 50 -3.39 24.60 -19.71
CA ASP A 50 -3.10 24.87 -18.29
C ASP A 50 -3.70 23.85 -17.30
N LEU A 51 -4.65 23.00 -17.72
CA LEU A 51 -5.26 21.99 -16.84
C LEU A 51 -4.56 20.62 -16.88
N ILE A 52 -3.51 20.46 -17.69
CA ILE A 52 -2.67 19.24 -17.73
C ILE A 52 -1.40 19.40 -16.86
N SER A 53 -1.13 20.61 -16.34
CA SER A 53 0.11 20.92 -15.58
C SER A 53 0.14 20.43 -14.12
N HIS A 54 -0.96 19.88 -13.59
CA HIS A 54 -1.00 19.23 -12.27
C HIS A 54 -0.96 17.69 -12.32
N ARG A 55 -0.45 17.10 -13.41
CA ARG A 55 0.18 15.78 -13.29
C ARG A 55 1.38 15.99 -12.37
N HIS A 56 1.28 15.55 -11.12
CA HIS A 56 2.41 15.55 -10.16
C HIS A 56 3.66 15.18 -10.95
N GLN A 57 4.62 16.10 -11.10
CA GLN A 57 5.88 15.80 -11.76
C GLN A 57 6.43 14.55 -11.07
N GLN A 58 6.38 13.42 -11.77
CA GLN A 58 6.80 12.16 -11.18
C GLN A 58 8.31 12.30 -10.96
N ASN A 59 8.71 12.36 -9.70
CA ASN A 59 10.11 12.50 -9.31
C ASN A 59 10.90 11.20 -9.52
N TYR A 60 10.41 10.28 -10.36
CA TYR A 60 11.04 9.00 -10.60
C TYR A 60 10.76 8.49 -12.01
N THR A 61 11.67 7.66 -12.49
CA THR A 61 11.54 6.91 -13.74
C THR A 61 11.67 5.42 -13.46
N ILE A 62 10.88 4.60 -14.16
CA ILE A 62 10.91 3.14 -14.01
C ILE A 62 11.78 2.57 -15.12
N LEU A 63 12.81 1.83 -14.74
CA LEU A 63 13.77 1.20 -15.63
C LEU A 63 13.42 -0.28 -15.80
N GLY A 64 13.27 -0.70 -17.05
CA GLY A 64 13.19 -2.12 -17.41
C GLY A 64 14.56 -2.76 -17.54
N GLU A 65 14.58 -4.08 -17.70
CA GLU A 65 15.83 -4.84 -17.85
C GLU A 65 16.70 -4.32 -18.99
N ALA A 66 16.09 -3.99 -20.14
CA ALA A 66 16.80 -3.44 -21.30
C ALA A 66 17.44 -2.07 -21.00
N ASP A 67 16.72 -1.18 -20.31
CA ASP A 67 17.21 0.15 -19.94
C ASP A 67 18.43 0.03 -19.01
N ILE A 68 18.37 -0.88 -18.04
CA ILE A 68 19.44 -1.12 -17.08
C ILE A 68 20.65 -1.73 -17.79
N ARG A 69 20.46 -2.71 -18.67
CA ARG A 69 21.53 -3.32 -19.47
C ARG A 69 22.23 -2.29 -20.34
N GLN A 70 21.47 -1.39 -20.97
CA GLN A 70 22.03 -0.32 -21.78
C GLN A 70 22.91 0.62 -20.95
N ARG A 71 22.39 1.14 -19.83
CA ARG A 71 23.16 2.03 -18.93
C ARG A 71 24.42 1.35 -18.38
N GLN A 72 24.30 0.08 -18.01
CA GLN A 72 25.42 -0.74 -17.55
C GLN A 72 26.51 -0.86 -18.62
N GLU A 73 26.15 -1.19 -19.86
CA GLU A 73 27.09 -1.31 -20.98
C GLU A 73 27.71 0.04 -21.36
N GLU A 74 26.95 1.14 -21.32
CA GLU A 74 27.46 2.50 -21.55
C GLU A 74 28.53 2.90 -20.53
N ASP A 75 28.32 2.62 -19.24
CA ASP A 75 29.32 2.88 -18.20
C ASP A 75 30.56 1.98 -18.35
N ILE A 76 30.38 0.70 -18.70
CA ILE A 76 31.49 -0.22 -19.01
C ILE A 76 32.30 0.29 -20.21
N MET A 77 31.63 0.71 -21.28
CA MET A 77 32.28 1.26 -22.47
C MET A 77 33.01 2.56 -22.15
N ARG A 78 32.43 3.44 -21.31
CA ARG A 78 33.08 4.68 -20.88
C ARG A 78 34.39 4.40 -20.15
N ILE A 79 34.38 3.47 -19.19
CA ILE A 79 35.60 3.07 -18.48
C ILE A 79 36.60 2.38 -19.43
N SER A 80 36.14 1.45 -20.26
CA SER A 80 36.99 0.70 -21.20
C SER A 80 37.69 1.62 -22.20
N THR A 81 37.00 2.64 -22.72
CA THR A 81 37.56 3.61 -23.68
C THR A 81 38.51 4.59 -23.01
N VAL A 82 38.14 5.18 -21.88
CA VAL A 82 38.97 6.17 -21.18
C VAL A 82 40.24 5.54 -20.60
N LEU A 83 40.14 4.35 -20.02
CA LEU A 83 41.29 3.65 -19.41
C LEU A 83 42.03 2.74 -20.40
N SER A 84 41.53 2.58 -21.63
CA SER A 84 42.10 1.68 -22.65
C SER A 84 42.30 0.23 -22.18
N ILE A 85 41.33 -0.28 -21.41
CA ILE A 85 41.31 -1.66 -20.88
C ILE A 85 40.18 -2.48 -21.52
N SER A 86 40.25 -3.81 -21.38
CA SER A 86 39.17 -4.69 -21.86
C SER A 86 37.85 -4.43 -21.12
N LYS A 87 36.71 -4.66 -21.79
CA LYS A 87 35.38 -4.55 -21.16
C LYS A 87 35.26 -5.42 -19.90
N VAL A 88 35.86 -6.61 -19.92
CA VAL A 88 35.87 -7.52 -18.77
C VAL A 88 36.61 -6.90 -17.58
N ALA A 89 37.75 -6.27 -17.81
CA ALA A 89 38.50 -5.55 -16.76
C ALA A 89 37.72 -4.33 -16.25
N ALA A 90 37.08 -3.57 -17.15
CA ALA A 90 36.22 -2.44 -16.80
C ALA A 90 35.04 -2.87 -15.91
N SER A 91 34.37 -3.99 -16.23
CA SER A 91 33.30 -4.55 -15.41
C SER A 91 33.76 -4.94 -14.01
N ILE A 92 34.97 -5.51 -13.88
CA ILE A 92 35.56 -5.87 -12.57
C ILE A 92 35.84 -4.60 -11.75
N LEU A 93 36.40 -3.55 -12.37
CA LEU A 93 36.68 -2.28 -11.71
C LEU A 93 35.40 -1.59 -11.24
N LEU A 94 34.41 -1.45 -12.12
CA LEU A 94 33.14 -0.83 -11.78
C LEU A 94 32.50 -1.52 -10.59
N ARG A 95 32.54 -2.85 -10.55
CA ARG A 95 31.96 -3.62 -9.44
C ARG A 95 32.74 -3.49 -8.14
N HIS A 96 34.06 -3.37 -8.18
CA HIS A 96 34.86 -3.11 -6.98
C HIS A 96 34.57 -1.73 -6.38
N TYR A 97 34.17 -0.76 -7.20
CA TYR A 97 33.86 0.61 -6.79
C TYR A 97 32.35 0.94 -6.83
N ASN A 98 31.49 -0.07 -6.67
CA ASN A 98 30.04 0.08 -6.52
C ASN A 98 29.43 0.89 -7.69
N TRP A 99 29.83 0.56 -8.92
CA TRP A 99 29.40 1.18 -10.18
C TRP A 99 29.63 2.70 -10.27
N SER A 100 30.54 3.24 -9.45
CA SER A 100 30.89 4.66 -9.49
C SER A 100 32.01 4.95 -10.49
N VAL A 101 31.63 5.43 -11.67
CA VAL A 101 32.57 5.84 -12.73
C VAL A 101 33.60 6.86 -12.24
N SER A 102 33.18 7.88 -11.49
CA SER A 102 34.08 8.90 -10.94
C SER A 102 35.12 8.31 -10.01
N LYS A 103 34.71 7.44 -9.06
CA LYS A 103 35.66 6.79 -8.14
C LYS A 103 36.66 5.90 -8.86
N VAL A 104 36.24 5.18 -9.90
CA VAL A 104 37.14 4.37 -10.72
C VAL A 104 38.20 5.27 -11.35
N HIS A 105 37.81 6.39 -11.96
CA HIS A 105 38.76 7.33 -12.53
C HIS A 105 39.71 7.91 -11.49
N ASP A 106 39.19 8.41 -10.37
CA ASP A 106 39.98 9.05 -9.32
C ASP A 106 41.06 8.09 -8.77
N GLU A 107 40.70 6.84 -8.45
CA GLU A 107 41.63 5.84 -7.91
C GLU A 107 42.59 5.30 -8.98
N TRP A 108 42.11 5.07 -10.21
CA TRP A 108 42.96 4.57 -11.30
C TRP A 108 44.03 5.57 -11.70
N PHE A 109 43.67 6.86 -11.83
CA PHE A 109 44.63 7.90 -12.17
C PHE A 109 45.54 8.27 -11.00
N ALA A 110 45.17 7.95 -9.76
CA ALA A 110 46.03 8.10 -8.59
C ALA A 110 47.13 7.02 -8.52
N ASP A 111 46.76 5.74 -8.64
CA ASP A 111 47.71 4.62 -8.60
C ASP A 111 47.16 3.38 -9.32
N GLU A 112 47.45 3.30 -10.62
CA GLU A 112 47.02 2.22 -11.50
C GLU A 112 47.49 0.83 -11.03
N GLU A 113 48.73 0.69 -10.58
CA GLU A 113 49.27 -0.60 -10.16
C GLU A 113 48.60 -1.11 -8.88
N LYS A 114 48.36 -0.22 -7.92
CA LYS A 114 47.68 -0.57 -6.67
C LYS A 114 46.25 -1.03 -6.96
N VAL A 115 45.53 -0.33 -7.84
CA VAL A 115 44.17 -0.71 -8.24
C VAL A 115 44.19 -2.07 -8.95
N ARG A 116 45.08 -2.27 -9.93
CA ARG A 116 45.23 -3.58 -10.60
C ARG A 116 45.46 -4.72 -9.61
N ARG A 117 46.35 -4.53 -8.63
CA ARG A 117 46.63 -5.52 -7.58
C ARG A 117 45.43 -5.77 -6.67
N SER A 118 44.69 -4.75 -6.26
CA SER A 118 43.52 -4.93 -5.38
C SER A 118 42.37 -5.67 -6.08
N VAL A 119 42.14 -5.37 -7.37
CA VAL A 119 41.11 -6.05 -8.14
C VAL A 119 41.58 -7.34 -8.80
N GLY A 120 42.87 -7.69 -8.70
CA GLY A 120 43.42 -8.94 -9.25
C GLY A 120 43.49 -8.98 -10.77
N LEU A 121 43.66 -7.81 -11.40
CA LEU A 121 43.95 -7.69 -12.83
C LEU A 121 45.46 -7.76 -13.02
N LEU A 122 45.97 -8.89 -13.51
CA LEU A 122 47.40 -9.11 -13.73
C LEU A 122 47.78 -8.76 -15.17
N ASP A 123 48.85 -7.98 -15.37
CA ASP A 123 49.35 -7.58 -16.71
C ASP A 123 50.14 -8.69 -17.43
N LYS A 124 50.60 -9.72 -16.69
CA LYS A 124 51.34 -10.86 -17.24
C LYS A 124 50.89 -12.17 -16.58
N PRO A 125 50.73 -13.26 -17.35
CA PRO A 125 50.44 -14.57 -16.78
C PRO A 125 51.61 -15.02 -15.88
N VAL A 126 51.27 -15.52 -14.69
CA VAL A 126 52.26 -16.04 -13.72
C VAL A 126 52.82 -17.38 -14.20
N VAL A 127 52.05 -18.12 -15.00
CA VAL A 127 52.45 -19.40 -15.61
C VAL A 127 52.31 -19.32 -17.13
N GLN A 128 53.38 -19.64 -17.86
CA GLN A 128 53.35 -19.77 -19.32
C GLN A 128 52.94 -21.19 -19.69
N PHE A 129 51.92 -21.34 -20.54
CA PHE A 129 51.57 -22.63 -21.12
C PHE A 129 52.70 -23.09 -22.05
N LEU A 130 53.27 -24.26 -21.77
CA LEU A 130 54.19 -24.93 -22.70
C LEU A 130 53.34 -25.79 -23.65
N ASP A 131 53.33 -25.44 -24.92
CA ASP A 131 52.60 -26.19 -25.95
C ASP A 131 53.08 -27.65 -26.02
N GLY A 132 52.13 -28.59 -26.01
CA GLY A 132 52.36 -30.00 -26.35
C GLY A 132 52.57 -31.00 -25.20
N ARG A 133 52.32 -30.65 -23.93
CA ARG A 133 52.35 -31.62 -22.80
C ARG A 133 50.97 -31.79 -22.14
N GLU A 134 50.73 -32.98 -21.62
CA GLU A 134 49.69 -33.19 -20.62
C GLU A 134 50.07 -32.47 -19.32
N MET A 135 49.10 -31.81 -18.70
CA MET A 135 49.27 -31.06 -17.46
C MET A 135 48.25 -31.56 -16.44
N THR A 136 48.62 -31.52 -15.16
CA THR A 136 47.77 -31.95 -14.05
C THR A 136 46.82 -30.84 -13.63
N CYS A 137 45.53 -31.17 -13.45
CA CYS A 137 44.56 -30.25 -12.85
C CYS A 137 44.86 -30.06 -11.35
N GLY A 138 44.93 -28.81 -10.87
CA GLY A 138 45.20 -28.51 -9.46
C GLY A 138 44.08 -28.84 -8.45
N ILE A 139 42.92 -29.31 -8.92
CA ILE A 139 41.76 -29.64 -8.06
C ILE A 139 41.48 -31.14 -8.04
N CYS A 140 41.30 -31.77 -9.21
CA CYS A 140 41.05 -33.22 -9.28
C CYS A 140 42.32 -34.07 -9.40
N PHE A 141 43.48 -33.45 -9.64
CA PHE A 141 44.77 -34.12 -9.80
C PHE A 141 44.86 -35.12 -10.98
N GLU A 142 43.92 -35.06 -11.93
CA GLU A 142 43.97 -35.83 -13.18
C GLU A 142 44.76 -35.10 -14.28
N ASN A 143 45.32 -35.87 -15.21
CA ASN A 143 46.07 -35.36 -16.37
C ASN A 143 45.12 -35.01 -17.52
N TYR A 144 45.30 -33.84 -18.10
CA TYR A 144 44.56 -33.38 -19.26
C TYR A 144 45.50 -32.81 -20.33
N PRO A 145 45.13 -32.90 -21.62
CA PRO A 145 45.75 -32.09 -22.66
C PRO A 145 45.61 -30.60 -22.32
N CYS A 146 46.62 -29.78 -22.63
CA CYS A 146 46.57 -28.33 -22.41
C CYS A 146 45.30 -27.67 -22.98
N GLU A 147 44.77 -28.17 -24.09
CA GLU A 147 43.55 -27.66 -24.74
C GLU A 147 42.28 -27.81 -23.89
N MET A 148 42.25 -28.77 -22.95
CA MET A 148 41.11 -28.99 -22.05
C MET A 148 41.25 -28.26 -20.71
N LEU A 149 42.38 -27.60 -20.48
CA LEU A 149 42.67 -26.84 -19.28
C LEU A 149 42.43 -25.36 -19.51
N HIS A 150 41.81 -24.73 -18.51
CA HIS A 150 41.48 -23.32 -18.55
C HIS A 150 42.15 -22.62 -17.37
N ALA A 151 42.58 -21.38 -17.58
CA ALA A 151 43.21 -20.56 -16.55
C ALA A 151 42.66 -19.14 -16.58
N ALA A 152 42.62 -18.51 -15.41
CA ALA A 152 42.44 -17.06 -15.30
C ALA A 152 43.73 -16.32 -15.71
N ALA A 153 43.77 -14.99 -15.55
CA ALA A 153 44.94 -14.18 -15.88
C ALA A 153 46.23 -14.60 -15.15
N CYS A 154 46.15 -15.40 -14.07
CA CYS A 154 47.31 -15.97 -13.38
C CYS A 154 47.98 -17.13 -14.12
N GLY A 155 47.28 -17.86 -14.99
CA GLY A 155 47.81 -19.05 -15.66
C GLY A 155 47.72 -20.36 -14.86
N HIS A 156 47.08 -20.39 -13.69
CA HIS A 156 46.83 -21.66 -12.97
C HIS A 156 45.84 -22.55 -13.74
N PRO A 157 46.23 -23.76 -14.17
CA PRO A 157 45.41 -24.60 -15.04
C PRO A 157 44.46 -25.50 -14.24
N PHE A 158 43.18 -25.47 -14.58
CA PHE A 158 42.17 -26.41 -14.07
C PHE A 158 41.31 -26.94 -15.22
N CYS A 159 40.82 -28.17 -15.09
CA CYS A 159 39.96 -28.77 -16.12
C CYS A 159 38.57 -28.10 -16.13
N ALA A 160 37.88 -28.23 -17.26
CA ALA A 160 36.56 -27.63 -17.46
C ALA A 160 35.53 -28.09 -16.42
N SER A 161 35.57 -29.36 -16.00
CA SER A 161 34.64 -29.89 -14.98
C SER A 161 34.87 -29.28 -13.60
N CYS A 162 36.12 -29.13 -13.17
CA CYS A 162 36.44 -28.46 -11.91
C CYS A 162 36.06 -26.97 -11.92
N TRP A 163 36.29 -26.27 -13.04
CA TRP A 163 35.82 -24.90 -13.21
C TRP A 163 34.30 -24.80 -13.16
N ALA A 164 33.59 -25.67 -13.88
CA ALA A 164 32.14 -25.71 -13.89
C ALA A 164 31.58 -25.94 -12.48
N GLY A 165 32.14 -26.90 -11.73
CA GLY A 165 31.77 -27.15 -10.35
C GLY A 165 32.03 -25.95 -9.44
N TYR A 166 33.22 -25.36 -9.52
CA TYR A 166 33.59 -24.18 -8.72
C TYR A 166 32.68 -22.97 -9.00
N ILE A 167 32.42 -22.67 -10.28
CA ILE A 167 31.54 -21.58 -10.68
C ILE A 167 30.11 -21.88 -10.22
N SER A 168 29.62 -23.11 -10.39
CA SER A 168 28.27 -23.49 -9.99
C SER A 168 28.07 -23.34 -8.49
N THR A 169 29.01 -23.80 -7.66
CA THR A 169 28.95 -23.57 -6.20
C THR A 169 28.93 -22.09 -5.88
N ALA A 170 29.85 -21.30 -6.44
CA ALA A 170 29.92 -19.86 -6.16
C ALA A 170 28.64 -19.12 -6.57
N VAL A 171 28.05 -19.45 -7.72
CA VAL A 171 26.80 -18.83 -8.22
C VAL A 171 25.60 -19.22 -7.35
N ASN A 172 25.54 -20.46 -6.88
CA ASN A 172 24.47 -20.91 -6.00
C ASN A 172 24.60 -20.36 -4.57
N ASP A 173 25.81 -20.04 -4.11
CA ASP A 173 26.05 -19.37 -2.82
C ASP A 173 25.58 -17.90 -2.80
N GLY A 174 25.40 -17.28 -3.97
CA GLY A 174 24.75 -15.98 -4.12
C GLY A 174 25.58 -14.92 -4.87
N PRO A 175 25.32 -13.61 -4.64
CA PRO A 175 25.97 -12.53 -5.37
C PRO A 175 27.49 -12.45 -5.19
N GLY A 176 28.09 -13.17 -4.24
CA GLY A 176 29.54 -13.24 -4.06
C GLY A 176 30.29 -13.77 -5.29
N CYS A 177 29.65 -14.57 -6.14
CA CYS A 177 30.21 -15.05 -7.43
C CYS A 177 30.63 -13.92 -8.37
N LEU A 178 30.11 -12.73 -8.17
CA LEU A 178 30.48 -11.55 -8.91
C LEU A 178 31.99 -11.27 -8.69
N MET A 179 32.53 -11.39 -7.47
CA MET A 179 33.95 -11.11 -7.18
C MET A 179 34.83 -12.37 -7.18
N LEU A 180 34.46 -13.36 -7.99
CA LEU A 180 35.13 -14.66 -8.03
C LEU A 180 36.62 -14.55 -8.33
N ARG A 181 37.41 -15.33 -7.60
CA ARG A 181 38.87 -15.40 -7.73
C ARG A 181 39.29 -16.74 -8.31
N CYS A 182 40.55 -16.85 -8.68
CA CYS A 182 41.17 -18.11 -9.06
C CYS A 182 40.94 -19.18 -7.96
N PRO A 183 40.64 -20.44 -8.34
CA PRO A 183 40.48 -21.54 -7.37
C PRO A 183 41.70 -21.81 -6.48
N ASP A 184 42.89 -21.39 -6.91
CA ASP A 184 44.10 -21.47 -6.10
C ASP A 184 44.01 -20.51 -4.87
N PRO A 185 44.12 -21.01 -3.63
CA PRO A 185 43.94 -20.20 -2.41
C PRO A 185 44.94 -19.06 -2.24
N SER A 186 46.12 -19.16 -2.84
CA SER A 186 47.16 -18.12 -2.76
C SER A 186 47.03 -17.06 -3.85
N CYS A 187 46.13 -17.27 -4.81
CA CYS A 187 45.98 -16.45 -5.99
C CYS A 187 44.84 -15.44 -5.85
N VAL A 188 45.14 -14.17 -6.16
CA VAL A 188 44.16 -13.08 -6.16
C VAL A 188 43.61 -12.75 -7.56
N ALA A 189 43.98 -13.51 -8.60
CA ALA A 189 43.54 -13.21 -9.96
C ALA A 189 42.01 -13.26 -10.07
N ALA A 190 41.42 -12.21 -10.64
CA ALA A 190 39.97 -12.14 -10.84
C ALA A 190 39.51 -13.04 -11.98
N VAL A 191 38.33 -13.62 -11.81
CA VAL A 191 37.62 -14.38 -12.85
C VAL A 191 36.57 -13.47 -13.46
N GLY A 192 36.74 -13.19 -14.75
CA GLY A 192 35.84 -12.32 -15.51
C GLY A 192 34.61 -13.05 -16.05
N GLN A 193 33.63 -12.26 -16.51
CA GLN A 193 32.39 -12.76 -17.13
C GLN A 193 32.65 -13.65 -18.35
N ASN A 194 33.74 -13.42 -19.08
CA ASN A 194 34.14 -14.25 -20.23
C ASN A 194 34.38 -15.71 -19.85
N MET A 195 35.08 -15.98 -18.75
CA MET A 195 35.33 -17.36 -18.29
C MET A 195 34.05 -18.02 -17.81
N ILE A 196 33.20 -17.26 -17.12
CA ILE A 196 31.90 -17.75 -16.62
C ILE A 196 30.99 -18.12 -17.80
N ASN A 197 30.90 -17.26 -18.82
CA ASN A 197 30.12 -17.55 -20.02
C ASN A 197 30.65 -18.76 -20.82
N MET A 198 31.94 -19.06 -20.72
CA MET A 198 32.58 -20.18 -21.41
C MET A 198 32.41 -21.51 -20.66
N LEU A 199 32.52 -21.50 -19.33
CA LEU A 199 32.69 -22.71 -18.51
C LEU A 199 31.47 -23.07 -17.65
N ALA A 200 30.55 -22.14 -17.42
CA ALA A 200 29.35 -22.40 -16.64
C ALA A 200 28.26 -23.11 -17.45
N SER A 201 27.31 -23.74 -16.76
CA SER A 201 26.06 -24.23 -17.35
C SER A 201 25.16 -23.06 -17.79
N ASP A 202 24.21 -23.28 -18.70
CA ASP A 202 23.31 -22.21 -19.15
C ASP A 202 22.40 -21.69 -18.02
N GLU A 203 22.04 -22.54 -17.06
CA GLU A 203 21.31 -22.13 -15.85
C GLU A 203 22.16 -21.18 -14.98
N ASP A 204 23.42 -21.53 -14.72
CA ASP A 204 24.33 -20.74 -13.91
C ASP A 204 24.71 -19.42 -14.61
N LYS A 205 24.83 -19.41 -15.95
CA LYS A 205 24.97 -18.18 -16.74
C LYS A 205 23.79 -17.24 -16.55
N GLY A 206 22.57 -17.77 -16.54
CA GLY A 206 21.36 -17.01 -16.29
C GLY A 206 21.36 -16.38 -14.89
N LYS A 207 21.69 -17.16 -13.85
CA LYS A 207 21.82 -16.68 -12.46
C LYS A 207 22.90 -15.61 -12.34
N TYR A 208 24.10 -15.86 -12.87
CA TYR A 208 25.20 -14.89 -12.86
C TYR A 208 24.81 -13.58 -13.56
N SER A 209 24.19 -13.68 -14.74
CA SER A 209 23.74 -12.49 -15.49
C SER A 209 22.70 -11.68 -14.72
N ARG A 210 21.80 -12.35 -13.98
CA ARG A 210 20.85 -11.69 -13.09
C ARG A 210 21.56 -10.98 -11.95
N TYR A 211 22.49 -11.64 -11.24
CA TYR A 211 23.27 -10.99 -10.18
C TYR A 211 24.08 -9.81 -10.70
N PHE A 212 24.69 -9.96 -11.87
CA PHE A 212 25.51 -8.92 -12.49
C PHE A 212 24.68 -7.68 -12.80
N LEU A 213 23.49 -7.86 -13.38
CA LEU A 213 22.55 -6.78 -13.63
C LEU A 213 22.05 -6.15 -12.32
N ARG A 214 21.71 -6.98 -11.33
CA ARG A 214 21.22 -6.54 -10.01
C ARG A 214 22.20 -5.64 -9.26
N SER A 215 23.49 -5.96 -9.36
CA SER A 215 24.56 -5.18 -8.72
C SER A 215 24.59 -3.71 -9.19
N TYR A 216 24.19 -3.41 -10.43
CA TYR A 216 24.19 -2.05 -10.96
C TYR A 216 23.26 -1.11 -10.18
N ILE A 217 22.13 -1.63 -9.71
CA ILE A 217 21.09 -0.86 -9.03
C ILE A 217 21.29 -0.88 -7.52
N GLU A 218 21.65 -2.02 -6.92
CA GLU A 218 21.80 -2.19 -5.46
C GLU A 218 22.88 -1.27 -4.87
N ASP A 219 23.90 -0.94 -5.66
CA ASP A 219 25.03 -0.11 -5.25
C ASP A 219 24.81 1.40 -5.38
N ASN A 220 23.73 1.83 -6.04
CA ASN A 220 23.47 3.24 -6.34
C ASN A 220 22.34 3.80 -5.45
N ARG A 221 22.60 4.93 -4.79
CA ARG A 221 21.66 5.57 -3.85
C ARG A 221 20.41 6.15 -4.51
N LYS A 222 20.48 6.47 -5.80
CA LYS A 222 19.37 7.06 -6.56
C LYS A 222 18.48 6.02 -7.22
N THR A 223 18.90 4.74 -7.23
CA THR A 223 18.15 3.66 -7.86
C THR A 223 17.83 2.55 -6.87
N LYS A 224 16.64 1.95 -6.93
CA LYS A 224 16.28 0.79 -6.11
C LYS A 224 15.47 -0.20 -6.92
N TRP A 225 15.60 -1.49 -6.60
CA TRP A 225 14.72 -2.52 -7.14
C TRP A 225 13.31 -2.36 -6.59
N CYS A 226 12.32 -2.71 -7.41
CA CYS A 226 10.97 -2.91 -6.90
C CYS A 226 10.98 -4.06 -5.87
N PRO A 227 10.39 -3.87 -4.68
CA PRO A 227 10.37 -4.92 -3.65
C PRO A 227 9.34 -6.02 -3.92
N ALA A 228 8.52 -5.89 -4.97
CA ALA A 228 7.51 -6.89 -5.32
C ALA A 228 8.16 -8.24 -5.69
N PRO A 229 7.67 -9.37 -5.14
CA PRO A 229 8.17 -10.70 -5.50
C PRO A 229 8.07 -10.95 -7.00
N GLY A 230 9.19 -11.38 -7.62
CA GLY A 230 9.24 -11.68 -9.05
C GLY A 230 9.26 -10.47 -9.98
N CYS A 231 9.45 -9.25 -9.46
CA CYS A 231 9.56 -8.04 -10.26
C CYS A 231 11.02 -7.66 -10.54
N ASP A 232 11.37 -7.54 -11.83
CA ASP A 232 12.70 -7.14 -12.31
C ASP A 232 12.76 -5.69 -12.81
N TYR A 233 11.84 -4.84 -12.33
CA TYR A 233 11.89 -3.39 -12.59
C TYR A 233 12.67 -2.67 -11.50
N ALA A 234 13.45 -1.67 -11.89
CA ALA A 234 14.10 -0.74 -10.98
C ALA A 234 13.49 0.66 -11.10
N VAL A 235 13.70 1.48 -10.09
CA VAL A 235 13.21 2.86 -10.03
C VAL A 235 14.40 3.77 -9.82
N ASP A 236 14.53 4.79 -10.67
CA ASP A 236 15.51 5.87 -10.59
C ASP A 236 14.80 7.15 -10.10
N PHE A 237 15.15 7.59 -8.89
CA PHE A 237 14.45 8.64 -8.16
C PHE A 237 15.27 9.94 -8.13
N VAL A 238 14.65 11.03 -8.55
CA VAL A 238 15.18 12.38 -8.52
C VAL A 238 14.82 13.03 -7.18
N VAL A 239 15.84 13.19 -6.33
CA VAL A 239 15.70 13.89 -5.05
C VAL A 239 15.51 15.38 -5.34
N GLY A 240 14.38 15.97 -4.93
CA GLY A 240 14.14 17.37 -5.23
C GLY A 240 12.90 17.99 -4.59
N SER A 241 11.72 17.42 -4.78
CA SER A 241 10.47 18.01 -4.23
C SER A 241 9.26 17.18 -4.64
N GLY A 242 8.74 16.33 -3.73
CA GLY A 242 7.44 15.67 -3.92
C GLY A 242 7.28 14.39 -3.10
N SER A 243 6.23 13.63 -3.40
CA SER A 243 5.88 12.38 -2.72
C SER A 243 6.99 11.32 -2.84
N TYR A 244 7.22 10.57 -1.76
CA TYR A 244 8.09 9.40 -1.75
C TYR A 244 7.37 8.12 -2.24
N ASP A 245 6.07 8.18 -2.49
CA ASP A 245 5.31 7.05 -3.03
C ASP A 245 5.66 6.84 -4.50
N VAL A 246 6.09 5.62 -4.81
CA VAL A 246 6.51 5.17 -6.13
C VAL A 246 5.60 4.02 -6.56
N THR A 247 5.04 4.10 -7.75
CA THR A 247 4.26 3.01 -8.36
C THR A 247 5.06 2.39 -9.49
N CYS A 248 5.36 1.10 -9.35
CA CYS A 248 6.08 0.33 -10.36
C CYS A 248 5.15 -0.07 -11.53
N ARG A 249 5.74 -0.46 -12.68
CA ARG A 249 5.00 -1.02 -13.83
C ARG A 249 4.31 -2.35 -13.51
N CYS A 250 4.75 -3.04 -12.46
CA CYS A 250 4.05 -4.23 -11.93
C CYS A 250 2.83 -3.88 -11.05
N SER A 251 2.43 -2.60 -11.02
CA SER A 251 1.35 -2.06 -10.17
C SER A 251 1.63 -2.07 -8.66
N TYR A 252 2.77 -2.60 -8.21
CA TYR A 252 3.18 -2.50 -6.82
C TYR A 252 3.61 -1.08 -6.47
N SER A 253 3.02 -0.52 -5.41
CA SER A 253 3.33 0.82 -4.92
C SER A 253 4.04 0.75 -3.58
N PHE A 254 5.19 1.41 -3.48
CA PHE A 254 6.05 1.39 -2.29
C PHE A 254 6.61 2.77 -1.96
N CYS A 255 7.00 2.97 -0.70
CA CYS A 255 7.69 4.18 -0.30
C CYS A 255 9.18 4.09 -0.64
N TRP A 256 9.70 5.07 -1.38
CA TRP A 256 11.12 5.16 -1.72
C TRP A 256 12.04 5.15 -0.50
N ASN A 257 11.61 5.76 0.60
CA ASN A 257 12.45 5.95 1.78
C ASN A 257 12.60 4.67 2.61
N CYS A 258 11.48 4.07 3.03
CA CYS A 258 11.49 2.89 3.92
C CYS A 258 11.32 1.55 3.18
N THR A 259 11.08 1.54 1.86
CA THR A 259 10.83 0.34 1.04
C THR A 259 9.62 -0.50 1.42
N GLU A 260 8.86 -0.08 2.45
CA GLU A 260 7.56 -0.64 2.76
C GLU A 260 6.53 -0.25 1.70
N GLU A 261 5.38 -0.90 1.77
CA GLU A 261 4.22 -0.51 0.98
C GLU A 261 3.94 1.00 1.08
N ALA A 262 3.54 1.60 -0.04
CA ALA A 262 3.23 3.03 -0.10
C ALA A 262 2.23 3.37 1.00
N HIS A 263 2.56 4.37 1.80
CA HIS A 263 1.88 4.57 3.09
C HIS A 263 1.43 6.01 3.35
N ARG A 264 1.39 6.85 2.31
CA ARG A 264 0.73 8.15 2.37
C ARG A 264 -0.72 7.98 2.83
N PRO A 265 -1.18 8.74 3.84
CA PRO A 265 -0.62 10.00 4.38
C PRO A 265 0.33 9.87 5.57
N VAL A 266 0.70 8.65 5.98
CA VAL A 266 1.47 8.40 7.20
C VAL A 266 2.96 8.49 6.94
N ASP A 267 3.73 9.01 7.90
CA ASP A 267 5.18 9.06 7.82
C ASP A 267 5.83 7.68 8.05
N CYS A 268 7.06 7.49 7.53
CA CYS A 268 7.77 6.22 7.66
C CYS A 268 8.02 5.80 9.12
N GLY A 269 8.16 6.76 10.04
CA GLY A 269 8.41 6.47 11.46
C GLY A 269 7.19 5.87 12.14
N THR A 270 5.99 6.40 11.86
CA THR A 270 4.73 5.84 12.36
C THR A 270 4.44 4.47 11.76
N VAL A 271 4.73 4.28 10.47
CA VAL A 271 4.62 2.98 9.79
C VAL A 271 5.53 1.94 10.43
N ALA A 272 6.81 2.27 10.67
CA ALA A 272 7.74 1.38 11.33
C ALA A 272 7.27 0.99 12.74
N LYS A 273 6.71 1.94 13.51
CA LYS A 273 6.11 1.64 14.83
C LYS A 273 4.91 0.71 14.70
N TRP A 274 4.02 0.92 13.73
CA TRP A 274 2.85 0.07 13.52
C TRP A 274 3.23 -1.35 13.11
N ILE A 275 4.13 -1.50 12.14
CA ILE A 275 4.64 -2.81 11.69
C ILE A 275 5.33 -3.54 12.86
N LEU A 276 6.22 -2.85 13.58
CA LEU A 276 6.89 -3.42 14.75
C LEU A 276 5.87 -3.88 15.79
N LYS A 277 4.87 -3.06 16.09
CA LYS A 277 3.80 -3.39 17.06
C LYS A 277 3.04 -4.64 16.64
N ASN A 278 2.63 -4.73 15.38
CA ASN A 278 1.92 -5.89 14.84
C ASN A 278 2.79 -7.16 14.81
N SER A 279 4.11 -7.00 14.70
CA SER A 279 5.07 -8.11 14.73
C SER A 279 5.50 -8.54 16.14
N ALA A 280 5.31 -7.69 17.16
CA ALA A 280 5.87 -7.89 18.49
C ALA A 280 4.95 -8.69 19.43
N GLU A 281 5.53 -9.66 20.13
CA GLU A 281 4.90 -10.50 21.18
C GLU A 281 4.33 -9.70 22.38
N SER A 282 4.45 -8.37 22.39
CA SER A 282 3.96 -7.48 23.44
C SER A 282 2.44 -7.49 23.61
N GLU A 283 1.70 -7.84 22.56
CA GLU A 283 0.24 -8.00 22.62
C GLU A 283 -0.17 -9.34 23.20
N ASN A 284 0.62 -10.40 22.99
CA ASN A 284 0.46 -11.63 23.76
C ASN A 284 0.67 -11.35 25.25
N MET A 285 1.66 -10.52 25.61
CA MET A 285 1.87 -10.10 27.01
C MET A 285 0.73 -9.26 27.58
N ASN A 286 0.20 -8.28 26.83
CA ASN A 286 -0.95 -7.47 27.28
C ASN A 286 -2.26 -8.28 27.32
N TRP A 287 -2.46 -9.20 26.38
CA TRP A 287 -3.58 -10.15 26.39
C TRP A 287 -3.48 -11.09 27.60
N ILE A 288 -2.30 -11.62 27.89
CA ILE A 288 -2.02 -12.43 29.08
C ILE A 288 -2.29 -11.60 30.35
N LEU A 289 -1.86 -10.33 30.42
CA LEU A 289 -2.11 -9.47 31.58
C LEU A 289 -3.59 -9.08 31.76
N ALA A 290 -4.33 -8.91 30.66
CA ALA A 290 -5.74 -8.55 30.66
C ALA A 290 -6.66 -9.75 30.98
N ASN A 291 -6.32 -10.95 30.50
CA ASN A 291 -7.20 -12.12 30.56
C ASN A 291 -6.72 -13.23 31.52
N SER A 292 -5.54 -13.10 32.15
CA SER A 292 -4.99 -14.13 33.03
C SER A 292 -4.53 -13.60 34.40
N LYS A 293 -4.47 -14.49 35.40
CA LYS A 293 -3.79 -14.25 36.68
C LYS A 293 -2.62 -15.22 36.85
N PRO A 294 -1.46 -14.79 37.39
CA PRO A 294 -0.36 -15.70 37.66
C PRO A 294 -0.71 -16.61 38.86
N CYS A 295 -0.39 -17.90 38.75
CA CYS A 295 -0.46 -18.83 39.87
C CYS A 295 0.38 -18.31 41.04
N PRO A 296 -0.14 -18.23 42.27
CA PRO A 296 0.62 -17.73 43.42
C PRO A 296 1.87 -18.56 43.74
N LYS A 297 1.84 -19.87 43.43
CA LYS A 297 2.92 -20.84 43.71
C LYS A 297 3.97 -20.94 42.60
N CYS A 298 3.57 -21.05 41.33
CA CYS A 298 4.51 -21.25 40.20
C CYS A 298 4.60 -20.07 39.22
N LYS A 299 3.80 -19.02 39.43
CA LYS A 299 3.71 -17.80 38.59
C LYS A 299 3.27 -18.00 37.14
N ARG A 300 2.94 -19.22 36.71
CA ARG A 300 2.36 -19.49 35.39
C ARG A 300 1.03 -18.75 35.21
N PRO A 301 0.79 -18.04 34.08
CA PRO A 301 -0.48 -17.37 33.80
C PRO A 301 -1.61 -18.40 33.62
N ILE A 302 -2.76 -18.14 34.24
CA ILE A 302 -3.95 -18.98 34.19
C ILE A 302 -5.14 -18.12 33.75
N GLU A 303 -5.82 -18.54 32.69
CA GLU A 303 -7.07 -17.96 32.20
C GLU A 303 -8.27 -18.49 33.02
N LYS A 304 -9.29 -17.64 33.22
CA LYS A 304 -10.47 -18.01 34.01
C LYS A 304 -11.40 -18.92 33.20
N ASN A 305 -11.65 -20.13 33.66
CA ASN A 305 -12.75 -20.95 33.14
C ASN A 305 -14.10 -20.42 33.69
N GLN A 306 -15.13 -20.44 32.85
CA GLN A 306 -16.38 -19.71 33.04
C GLN A 306 -17.06 -20.03 34.40
N GLY A 307 -17.08 -19.04 35.31
CA GLY A 307 -18.00 -18.98 36.45
C GLY A 307 -17.48 -19.37 37.84
N CYS A 308 -16.41 -20.16 37.98
CA CYS A 308 -15.93 -20.62 39.29
C CYS A 308 -14.81 -19.75 39.87
N MET A 309 -14.85 -19.45 41.18
CA MET A 309 -13.75 -18.75 41.88
C MET A 309 -12.63 -19.69 42.34
N HIS A 310 -12.86 -21.01 42.28
CA HIS A 310 -11.87 -22.03 42.58
C HIS A 310 -11.07 -22.37 41.33
N ILE A 311 -9.76 -22.14 41.37
CA ILE A 311 -8.87 -22.38 40.24
C ILE A 311 -7.78 -23.36 40.65
N THR A 312 -7.67 -24.45 39.88
CA THR A 312 -6.60 -25.46 40.02
C THR A 312 -5.56 -25.23 38.94
N CYS A 313 -4.32 -24.95 39.32
CA CYS A 313 -3.22 -24.73 38.38
C CYS A 313 -2.90 -26.01 37.59
N THR A 314 -2.64 -25.88 36.28
CA THR A 314 -2.31 -27.02 35.42
C THR A 314 -1.00 -27.73 35.86
N PRO A 315 -0.86 -29.04 35.62
CA PRO A 315 0.36 -29.79 35.94
C PRO A 315 1.63 -29.15 35.36
N PRO A 316 2.78 -29.20 36.07
CA PRO A 316 3.06 -30.01 37.26
C PRO A 316 2.66 -29.37 38.61
N CYS A 317 2.14 -28.14 38.63
CA CYS A 317 1.98 -27.38 39.88
C CYS A 317 0.79 -27.82 40.74
N LYS A 318 -0.37 -28.12 40.12
CA LYS A 318 -1.62 -28.59 40.77
C LYS A 318 -2.06 -27.80 42.02
N PHE A 319 -1.66 -26.53 42.13
CA PHE A 319 -2.01 -25.69 43.28
C PHE A 319 -3.42 -25.13 43.13
N GLU A 320 -4.22 -25.26 44.17
CA GLU A 320 -5.61 -24.81 44.22
C GLU A 320 -5.70 -23.48 44.97
N PHE A 321 -6.29 -22.46 44.34
CA PHE A 321 -6.36 -21.12 44.89
C PHE A 321 -7.63 -20.38 44.49
N CYS A 322 -7.95 -19.32 45.23
CA CYS A 322 -9.06 -18.43 44.92
C CYS A 322 -8.67 -17.42 43.85
N TRP A 323 -9.47 -17.28 42.79
CA TRP A 323 -9.25 -16.32 41.70
C TRP A 323 -9.23 -14.85 42.15
N LEU A 324 -9.98 -14.50 43.21
CA LEU A 324 -10.09 -13.12 43.68
C LEU A 324 -8.85 -12.70 44.48
N CYS A 325 -8.54 -13.41 45.56
CA CYS A 325 -7.46 -13.04 46.49
C CYS A 325 -6.11 -13.72 46.21
N LEU A 326 -6.04 -14.69 45.29
CA LEU A 326 -4.84 -15.50 45.01
C LEU A 326 -4.30 -16.30 46.23
N GLY A 327 -5.09 -16.44 47.30
CA GLY A 327 -4.77 -17.26 48.47
C GLY A 327 -5.12 -18.74 48.27
N ALA A 328 -4.52 -19.62 49.08
CA ALA A 328 -4.76 -21.06 49.03
C ALA A 328 -6.25 -21.40 49.21
N TRP A 329 -6.78 -22.29 48.36
CA TRP A 329 -8.20 -22.66 48.44
C TRP A 329 -8.56 -23.39 49.74
N SER A 330 -7.60 -24.13 50.32
CA SER A 330 -7.76 -24.80 51.62
C SER A 330 -8.11 -23.85 52.78
N GLU A 331 -7.82 -22.56 52.65
CA GLU A 331 -8.15 -21.53 53.65
C GLU A 331 -9.52 -20.86 53.40
N HIS A 332 -10.24 -21.26 52.33
CA HIS A 332 -11.54 -20.73 51.97
C HIS A 332 -12.66 -21.69 52.41
N GLY A 333 -13.62 -21.16 53.18
CA GLY A 333 -14.82 -21.86 53.66
C GLY A 333 -15.92 -20.89 54.10
N GLU A 334 -16.90 -21.35 54.88
CA GLU A 334 -18.03 -20.50 55.36
C GLU A 334 -17.57 -19.25 56.11
N ARG A 335 -16.43 -19.32 56.83
CA ARG A 335 -15.84 -18.21 57.60
C ARG A 335 -15.23 -17.09 56.75
N THR A 336 -15.06 -17.28 55.45
CA THR A 336 -14.43 -16.31 54.52
C THR A 336 -15.41 -15.67 53.54
N GLY A 337 -16.73 -15.82 53.73
CA GLY A 337 -17.76 -15.26 52.85
C GLY A 337 -18.49 -16.29 51.97
N GLY A 338 -18.23 -17.59 52.18
CA GLY A 338 -18.84 -18.68 51.40
C GLY A 338 -18.06 -19.04 50.14
N PHE A 339 -18.57 -20.01 49.37
CA PHE A 339 -17.91 -20.54 48.17
C PHE A 339 -17.92 -19.58 46.96
N TYR A 340 -18.78 -18.56 47.02
CA TYR A 340 -19.03 -17.61 45.92
C TYR A 340 -18.58 -16.17 46.21
N ALA A 341 -18.18 -15.83 47.44
CA ALA A 341 -17.69 -14.51 47.83
C ALA A 341 -16.48 -14.59 48.77
N CYS A 342 -15.52 -13.68 48.64
CA CYS A 342 -14.25 -13.70 49.39
C CYS A 342 -14.08 -12.41 50.22
N ASN A 343 -14.37 -12.49 51.52
CA ASN A 343 -14.28 -11.34 52.43
C ASN A 343 -12.83 -10.82 52.57
N ARG A 344 -11.83 -11.71 52.47
CA ARG A 344 -10.40 -11.31 52.48
C ARG A 344 -10.04 -10.42 51.29
N TYR A 345 -10.64 -10.68 50.12
CA TYR A 345 -10.48 -9.81 48.95
C TYR A 345 -11.18 -8.47 49.16
N GLU A 346 -12.38 -8.45 49.75
CA GLU A 346 -13.11 -7.22 50.05
C GLU A 346 -12.37 -6.32 51.05
N THR A 347 -11.78 -6.90 52.11
CA THR A 347 -10.96 -6.15 53.07
C THR A 347 -9.68 -5.62 52.42
N ALA A 348 -8.97 -6.43 51.63
CA ALA A 348 -7.75 -5.99 50.93
C ALA A 348 -8.03 -4.94 49.82
N LYS A 349 -9.24 -4.95 49.26
CA LYS A 349 -9.75 -3.91 48.35
C LYS A 349 -10.03 -2.60 49.10
N GLN A 350 -10.62 -2.66 50.29
CA GLN A 350 -10.85 -1.49 51.15
C GLN A 350 -9.55 -0.88 51.69
N GLU A 351 -8.50 -1.69 51.88
CA GLU A 351 -7.16 -1.25 52.30
C GLU A 351 -6.28 -0.75 51.14
N GLY A 352 -6.77 -0.75 49.88
CA GLY A 352 -6.07 -0.18 48.72
C GLY A 352 -4.96 -1.04 48.12
N VAL A 353 -4.73 -2.26 48.62
CA VAL A 353 -3.63 -3.15 48.19
C VAL A 353 -3.82 -3.69 46.77
N TYR A 354 -5.08 -3.89 46.36
CA TYR A 354 -5.43 -4.38 45.01
C TYR A 354 -5.67 -3.27 43.98
N ASP A 355 -5.73 -2.01 44.42
CA ASP A 355 -6.15 -0.90 43.58
C ASP A 355 -5.14 -0.64 42.43
N GLU A 356 -3.84 -0.74 42.71
CA GLU A 356 -2.78 -0.53 41.70
C GLU A 356 -2.59 -1.71 40.74
N ALA A 357 -2.87 -2.94 41.18
CA ALA A 357 -2.77 -4.13 40.33
C ALA A 357 -3.99 -4.27 39.41
N GLU A 358 -5.18 -3.91 39.89
CA GLU A 358 -6.41 -3.87 39.10
C GLU A 358 -6.41 -2.71 38.11
N LYS A 359 -5.95 -1.51 38.52
CA LYS A 359 -5.71 -0.38 37.60
C LYS A 359 -4.75 -0.76 36.47
N ARG A 360 -3.65 -1.46 36.77
CA ARG A 360 -2.71 -1.94 35.73
C ARG A 360 -3.36 -2.92 34.75
N ARG A 361 -4.28 -3.78 35.21
CA ARG A 361 -5.02 -4.71 34.34
C ARG A 361 -6.06 -3.98 33.49
N GLU A 362 -6.79 -3.04 34.07
CA GLU A 362 -7.77 -2.22 33.35
C GLU A 362 -7.08 -1.34 32.29
N MET A 363 -5.93 -0.73 32.62
CA MET A 363 -5.10 -0.01 31.64
C MET A 363 -4.61 -0.92 30.52
N ALA A 364 -4.16 -2.14 30.84
CA ALA A 364 -3.74 -3.13 29.83
C ALA A 364 -4.91 -3.57 28.95
N LYS A 365 -6.10 -3.77 29.52
CA LYS A 365 -7.33 -4.10 28.81
C LYS A 365 -7.77 -2.96 27.89
N ASN A 366 -7.85 -1.73 28.38
CA ASN A 366 -8.19 -0.56 27.56
C ASN A 366 -7.18 -0.33 26.42
N SER A 367 -5.89 -0.55 26.69
CA SER A 367 -4.85 -0.46 25.67
C SER A 367 -4.98 -1.55 24.60
N LEU A 368 -5.37 -2.76 25.00
CA LEU A 368 -5.61 -3.89 24.10
C LEU A 368 -6.88 -3.66 23.26
N GLU A 369 -7.99 -3.27 23.88
CA GLU A 369 -9.25 -2.96 23.18
C GLU A 369 -9.05 -1.82 22.16
N ARG A 370 -8.33 -0.76 22.55
CA ARG A 370 -7.94 0.31 21.63
C ARG A 370 -7.15 -0.26 20.46
N TYR A 371 -6.12 -1.07 20.71
CA TYR A 371 -5.36 -1.67 19.62
C TYR A 371 -6.21 -2.56 18.71
N THR A 372 -6.98 -3.49 19.28
CA THR A 372 -7.86 -4.41 18.53
C THR A 372 -8.79 -3.63 17.60
N HIS A 373 -9.39 -2.54 18.10
CA HIS A 373 -10.24 -1.67 17.29
C HIS A 373 -9.53 -1.15 16.02
N TYR A 374 -8.34 -0.57 16.15
CA TYR A 374 -7.60 -0.03 15.00
C TYR A 374 -7.01 -1.13 14.11
N TYR A 375 -6.54 -2.23 14.70
CA TYR A 375 -5.95 -3.36 13.97
C TYR A 375 -6.97 -4.07 13.09
N GLU A 376 -8.17 -4.38 13.61
CA GLU A 376 -9.21 -5.04 12.83
C GLU A 376 -9.56 -4.25 11.57
N ARG A 377 -9.72 -2.93 11.68
CA ARG A 377 -10.06 -2.04 10.56
C ARG A 377 -8.92 -1.90 9.55
N TRP A 378 -7.69 -1.83 10.05
CA TRP A 378 -6.48 -1.85 9.22
C TRP A 378 -6.41 -3.16 8.41
N ALA A 379 -6.64 -4.31 9.07
CA ALA A 379 -6.59 -5.63 8.47
C ALA A 379 -7.75 -5.86 7.48
N THR A 380 -8.96 -5.39 7.81
CA THR A 380 -10.11 -5.43 6.90
C THR A 380 -9.84 -4.63 5.63
N ASN A 381 -9.35 -3.39 5.75
CA ASN A 381 -9.02 -2.58 4.57
C ASN A 381 -7.89 -3.21 3.72
N GLN A 382 -6.91 -3.85 4.35
CA GLN A 382 -5.90 -4.62 3.62
C GLN A 382 -6.52 -5.80 2.84
N SER A 383 -7.39 -6.59 3.48
CA SER A 383 -8.07 -7.71 2.84
C SER A 383 -8.99 -7.25 1.69
N SER A 384 -9.81 -6.22 1.93
CA SER A 384 -10.67 -5.61 0.92
C SER A 384 -9.88 -5.06 -0.27
N ARG A 385 -8.70 -4.48 -0.03
CA ARG A 385 -7.81 -4.03 -1.10
C ARG A 385 -7.28 -5.19 -1.93
N GLN A 386 -6.85 -6.28 -1.28
CA GLN A 386 -6.35 -7.45 -1.99
C GLN A 386 -7.42 -8.05 -2.89
N LYS A 387 -8.66 -8.15 -2.40
CA LYS A 387 -9.81 -8.58 -3.21
C LYS A 387 -10.03 -7.64 -4.41
N ALA A 388 -10.12 -6.33 -4.19
CA ALA A 388 -10.30 -5.35 -5.27
C ALA A 388 -9.18 -5.39 -6.31
N HIS A 389 -7.94 -5.70 -5.92
CA HIS A 389 -6.82 -5.89 -6.85
C HIS A 389 -6.99 -7.15 -7.70
N THR A 390 -7.46 -8.25 -7.12
CA THR A 390 -7.80 -9.47 -7.88
C THR A 390 -8.95 -9.21 -8.86
N ASP A 391 -10.00 -8.51 -8.42
CA ASP A 391 -11.13 -8.15 -9.26
C ASP A 391 -10.71 -7.21 -10.40
N LEU A 392 -9.82 -6.24 -10.14
CA LEU A 392 -9.21 -5.39 -11.18
C LEU A 392 -8.47 -6.21 -12.23
N GLN A 393 -7.66 -7.19 -11.82
CA GLN A 393 -6.93 -8.06 -12.75
C GLN A 393 -7.88 -8.89 -13.60
N GLN A 394 -8.95 -9.43 -13.01
CA GLN A 394 -9.98 -10.16 -13.74
C GLN A 394 -10.71 -9.24 -14.72
N MET A 395 -10.98 -8.00 -14.32
CA MET A 395 -11.59 -7.00 -15.19
C MET A 395 -10.71 -6.66 -16.40
N GLN A 396 -9.41 -6.47 -16.20
CA GLN A 396 -8.47 -6.16 -17.29
C GLN A 396 -8.28 -7.32 -18.27
N ASN A 397 -8.19 -8.56 -17.77
CA ASN A 397 -7.77 -9.70 -18.57
C ASN A 397 -8.93 -10.47 -19.23
N VAL A 398 -10.16 -10.35 -18.72
CA VAL A 398 -11.30 -11.17 -19.18
C VAL A 398 -12.50 -10.31 -19.51
N HIS A 399 -12.92 -9.46 -18.58
CA HIS A 399 -14.22 -8.78 -18.71
C HIS A 399 -14.19 -7.56 -19.62
N LEU A 400 -13.03 -6.90 -19.80
CA LEU A 400 -12.91 -5.73 -20.66
C LEU A 400 -13.17 -6.07 -22.14
N GLU A 401 -12.56 -7.15 -22.64
CA GLU A 401 -12.75 -7.66 -24.01
C GLU A 401 -14.21 -8.07 -24.22
N LYS A 402 -14.79 -8.84 -23.29
CA LYS A 402 -16.20 -9.25 -23.33
C LYS A 402 -17.15 -8.05 -23.36
N LEU A 403 -16.89 -7.00 -22.58
CA LEU A 403 -17.69 -5.77 -22.57
C LEU A 403 -17.54 -4.98 -23.88
N SER A 404 -16.34 -4.94 -24.45
CA SER A 404 -16.05 -4.30 -25.74
C SER A 404 -16.92 -4.92 -26.85
N ASP A 405 -16.99 -6.25 -26.89
CA ASP A 405 -17.79 -6.99 -27.86
C ASP A 405 -19.30 -6.78 -27.66
N LEU A 406 -19.78 -6.93 -26.42
CA LEU A 406 -21.22 -6.81 -26.10
C LEU A 406 -21.76 -5.39 -26.34
N GLN A 407 -20.99 -4.37 -25.98
CA GLN A 407 -21.41 -2.97 -26.12
C GLN A 407 -21.02 -2.36 -27.47
N CYS A 408 -20.27 -3.08 -28.30
CA CYS A 408 -19.74 -2.60 -29.58
C CYS A 408 -18.95 -1.28 -29.42
N GLN A 409 -18.15 -1.18 -28.36
CA GLN A 409 -17.32 -0.01 -28.06
C GLN A 409 -15.85 -0.43 -27.94
N PRO A 410 -14.90 0.34 -28.49
CA PRO A 410 -13.48 -0.01 -28.36
C PRO A 410 -13.01 0.06 -26.90
N GLU A 411 -12.07 -0.81 -26.52
CA GLU A 411 -11.51 -0.88 -25.16
C GLU A 411 -11.01 0.47 -24.62
N SER A 412 -10.56 1.36 -25.51
CA SER A 412 -10.14 2.72 -25.15
C SER A 412 -11.24 3.53 -24.46
N GLN A 413 -12.50 3.28 -24.80
CA GLN A 413 -13.67 3.92 -24.20
C GLN A 413 -14.10 3.27 -22.89
N LEU A 414 -13.59 2.08 -22.55
CA LEU A 414 -13.90 1.34 -21.33
C LEU A 414 -12.89 1.59 -20.18
N LYS A 415 -11.86 2.39 -20.43
CA LYS A 415 -10.82 2.73 -19.44
C LYS A 415 -11.36 3.31 -18.13
N PHE A 416 -12.52 3.97 -18.15
CA PHE A 416 -13.16 4.51 -16.94
C PHE A 416 -13.45 3.43 -15.88
N ILE A 417 -13.68 2.17 -16.29
CA ILE A 417 -13.88 1.04 -15.37
C ILE A 417 -12.57 0.70 -14.66
N ILE A 418 -11.46 0.68 -15.40
CA ILE A 418 -10.13 0.44 -14.84
C ILE A 418 -9.72 1.56 -13.89
N GLU A 419 -10.00 2.81 -14.26
CA GLU A 419 -9.77 3.97 -13.39
C GLU A 419 -10.57 3.89 -12.08
N ALA A 420 -11.83 3.44 -12.14
CA ALA A 420 -12.65 3.23 -10.95
C ALA A 420 -12.05 2.18 -10.00
N TRP A 421 -11.63 1.03 -10.53
CA TRP A 421 -11.00 -0.03 -9.74
C TRP A 421 -9.66 0.38 -9.15
N LEU A 422 -8.81 1.08 -9.92
CA LEU A 422 -7.56 1.66 -9.40
C LEU A 422 -7.84 2.66 -8.28
N GLN A 423 -8.87 3.49 -8.42
CA GLN A 423 -9.27 4.42 -7.37
C GLN A 423 -9.75 3.68 -6.11
N ILE A 424 -10.53 2.59 -6.24
CA ILE A 424 -10.97 1.77 -5.10
C ILE A 424 -9.77 1.19 -4.36
N VAL A 425 -8.82 0.57 -5.08
CA VAL A 425 -7.60 -0.01 -4.51
C VAL A 425 -6.81 1.04 -3.74
N GLU A 426 -6.68 2.24 -4.30
CA GLU A 426 -5.96 3.35 -3.69
C GLU A 426 -6.67 3.90 -2.44
N CYS A 427 -8.00 4.05 -2.48
CA CYS A 427 -8.77 4.51 -1.33
C CYS A 427 -8.66 3.53 -0.14
N ARG A 428 -8.68 2.21 -0.41
CA ARG A 428 -8.47 1.19 0.64
C ARG A 428 -7.08 1.26 1.25
N ARG A 429 -6.04 1.57 0.45
CA ARG A 429 -4.68 1.81 0.94
C ARG A 429 -4.66 3.00 1.90
N VAL A 430 -5.26 4.12 1.50
CA VAL A 430 -5.33 5.33 2.33
C VAL A 430 -6.06 5.03 3.64
N LEU A 431 -7.26 4.41 3.60
CA LEU A 431 -8.01 4.04 4.79
C LEU A 431 -7.22 3.11 5.73
N LYS A 432 -6.56 2.09 5.18
CA LYS A 432 -5.67 1.23 5.97
C LYS A 432 -4.69 2.08 6.78
N TRP A 433 -3.99 2.99 6.13
CA TRP A 433 -2.97 3.80 6.82
C TRP A 433 -3.55 4.90 7.72
N THR A 434 -4.76 5.42 7.45
CA THR A 434 -5.41 6.37 8.38
C THR A 434 -5.70 5.72 9.74
N TYR A 435 -6.02 4.42 9.80
CA TYR A 435 -6.19 3.72 11.08
C TYR A 435 -4.87 3.61 11.87
N ALA A 436 -3.74 3.38 11.18
CA ALA A 436 -2.43 3.40 11.83
C ALA A 436 -2.06 4.81 12.34
N TYR A 437 -2.35 5.86 11.56
CA TYR A 437 -2.20 7.25 11.99
C TYR A 437 -3.01 7.54 13.26
N GLY A 438 -4.28 7.14 13.26
CA GLY A 438 -5.20 7.38 14.37
C GLY A 438 -4.82 6.73 15.68
N TYR A 439 -4.24 5.52 15.60
CA TYR A 439 -3.73 4.85 16.78
C TYR A 439 -2.64 5.64 17.51
N TYR A 440 -1.73 6.26 16.74
CA TYR A 440 -0.58 7.01 17.24
C TYR A 440 -0.83 8.51 17.44
N LEU A 441 -2.03 9.01 17.15
CA LEU A 441 -2.40 10.40 17.41
C LEU A 441 -2.35 10.70 18.93
N PRO A 442 -1.58 11.70 19.38
CA PRO A 442 -1.37 11.95 20.81
C PRO A 442 -2.65 12.31 21.58
N GLU A 443 -2.76 11.85 22.82
CA GLU A 443 -4.02 11.98 23.56
C GLU A 443 -4.37 13.38 24.06
N HIS A 444 -3.39 14.27 24.10
CA HIS A 444 -3.53 15.63 24.60
C HIS A 444 -3.99 16.63 23.52
N GLU A 445 -3.93 16.25 22.24
CA GLU A 445 -4.36 17.10 21.13
C GLU A 445 -5.87 16.96 20.89
N HIS A 446 -6.68 17.35 21.88
CA HIS A 446 -8.14 17.14 21.86
C HIS A 446 -8.84 17.71 20.62
N ALA A 447 -8.40 18.85 20.06
CA ALA A 447 -8.99 19.43 18.85
C ALA A 447 -8.65 18.61 17.60
N LYS A 448 -7.39 18.21 17.43
CA LYS A 448 -6.95 17.33 16.33
C LYS A 448 -7.54 15.94 16.46
N ARG A 449 -7.69 15.43 17.68
CA ARG A 449 -8.46 14.22 17.93
C ARG A 449 -9.91 14.44 17.56
N GLN A 450 -10.60 15.49 18.02
CA GLN A 450 -11.98 15.78 17.64
C GLN A 450 -12.19 16.04 16.15
N PHE A 451 -11.16 16.50 15.42
CA PHE A 451 -11.22 16.69 13.98
C PHE A 451 -10.84 15.44 13.19
N PHE A 452 -9.84 14.69 13.65
CA PHE A 452 -9.53 13.38 13.14
C PHE A 452 -10.69 12.42 13.38
N GLU A 453 -11.28 12.52 14.57
CA GLU A 453 -12.58 12.02 14.92
C GLU A 453 -13.63 12.68 14.03
N TYR A 454 -13.80 13.97 13.82
CA TYR A 454 -14.82 14.46 12.86
C TYR A 454 -14.65 13.89 11.42
N LEU A 455 -13.40 13.71 10.97
CA LEU A 455 -13.01 12.98 9.76
C LEU A 455 -13.18 11.44 9.87
N GLN A 456 -13.35 10.88 11.08
CA GLN A 456 -13.49 9.46 11.46
C GLN A 456 -14.64 9.10 12.48
N VAL A 457 -15.58 9.97 12.85
CA VAL A 457 -16.45 10.00 14.08
C VAL A 457 -17.66 10.88 13.79
N VAL A 458 -18.11 10.83 12.54
CA VAL A 458 -19.52 10.48 12.36
C VAL A 458 -19.71 8.94 12.45
N PHE A 459 -18.62 8.18 12.67
CA PHE A 459 -18.29 6.93 11.98
C PHE A 459 -18.22 5.63 12.81
N PHE A 460 -18.54 5.56 14.12
CA PHE A 460 -18.32 4.31 14.90
C PHE A 460 -19.46 3.61 15.63
N SER A 461 -20.71 4.10 15.59
CA SER A 461 -21.83 3.19 15.96
C SER A 461 -23.15 3.36 15.20
N GLN A 462 -23.29 4.35 14.29
CA GLN A 462 -24.50 4.41 13.45
C GLN A 462 -24.38 5.14 12.09
N THR A 463 -23.28 5.83 11.76
CA THR A 463 -23.19 6.68 10.54
C THR A 463 -21.77 6.85 9.97
N ALA A 464 -21.12 5.78 9.50
CA ALA A 464 -19.88 5.85 8.69
C ALA A 464 -20.09 6.43 7.26
N GLY A 465 -20.73 7.60 7.15
CA GLY A 465 -21.66 7.88 6.06
C GLY A 465 -21.16 8.53 4.77
N GLU A 466 -19.92 9.02 4.64
CA GLU A 466 -19.53 9.82 3.45
C GLU A 466 -18.26 9.35 2.72
N ALA A 467 -17.11 9.16 3.40
CA ALA A 467 -15.87 8.68 2.77
C ALA A 467 -15.90 7.18 2.45
N GLU A 468 -16.11 6.37 3.50
CA GLU A 468 -16.31 4.93 3.36
C GLU A 468 -17.60 4.66 2.60
N SER A 469 -18.69 5.40 2.86
CA SER A 469 -19.90 5.27 2.04
C SER A 469 -19.67 5.64 0.56
N GLY A 470 -18.92 6.69 0.26
CA GLY A 470 -18.55 7.07 -1.11
C GLY A 470 -17.72 5.98 -1.78
N LEU A 471 -16.74 5.43 -1.07
CA LEU A 471 -15.95 4.29 -1.52
C LEU A 471 -16.79 3.02 -1.70
N GLU A 472 -17.68 2.69 -0.76
CA GLU A 472 -18.56 1.53 -0.86
C GLU A 472 -19.57 1.68 -2.00
N ARG A 473 -20.09 2.89 -2.24
CA ARG A 473 -20.96 3.19 -3.39
C ARG A 473 -20.20 3.03 -4.71
N LEU A 474 -18.98 3.54 -4.80
CA LEU A 474 -18.10 3.35 -5.96
C LEU A 474 -17.80 1.87 -6.17
N HIS A 475 -17.45 1.15 -5.11
CA HIS A 475 -17.13 -0.27 -5.14
C HIS A 475 -18.35 -1.13 -5.53
N GLN A 476 -19.53 -0.83 -4.98
CA GLN A 476 -20.78 -1.50 -5.33
C GLN A 476 -21.17 -1.25 -6.80
N CYS A 477 -20.99 -0.03 -7.30
CA CYS A 477 -21.25 0.30 -8.70
C CYS A 477 -20.30 -0.47 -9.63
N ALA A 478 -19.00 -0.51 -9.29
CA ALA A 478 -18.00 -1.24 -10.07
C ALA A 478 -18.15 -2.78 -10.00
N GLU A 479 -18.55 -3.33 -8.84
CA GLU A 479 -18.63 -4.78 -8.62
C GLU A 479 -19.98 -5.37 -9.03
N LYS A 480 -21.10 -4.75 -8.66
CA LYS A 480 -22.44 -5.34 -8.79
C LYS A 480 -23.23 -4.75 -9.96
N GLU A 481 -23.27 -3.44 -10.09
CA GLU A 481 -24.04 -2.80 -11.18
C GLU A 481 -23.43 -3.09 -12.54
N LEU A 482 -22.10 -3.22 -12.62
CA LEU A 482 -21.40 -3.63 -13.84
C LEU A 482 -21.82 -5.03 -14.34
N GLN A 483 -22.19 -5.94 -13.44
CA GLN A 483 -22.54 -7.32 -13.81
C GLN A 483 -23.79 -7.40 -14.69
N VAL A 484 -24.70 -6.43 -14.57
CA VAL A 484 -25.89 -6.35 -15.41
C VAL A 484 -25.51 -6.23 -16.89
N TYR A 485 -24.46 -5.46 -17.18
CA TYR A 485 -23.97 -5.25 -18.54
C TYR A 485 -23.06 -6.37 -19.03
N LEU A 486 -22.36 -7.08 -18.12
CA LEU A 486 -21.55 -8.25 -18.45
C LEU A 486 -22.37 -9.49 -18.79
N ASN A 487 -23.60 -9.56 -18.29
CA ASN A 487 -24.53 -10.67 -18.50
C ASN A 487 -25.66 -10.32 -19.48
N ALA A 488 -25.62 -9.14 -20.10
CA ALA A 488 -26.61 -8.72 -21.08
C ALA A 488 -26.45 -9.49 -22.40
N GLU A 489 -27.57 -9.72 -23.08
CA GLU A 489 -27.61 -10.41 -24.39
C GLU A 489 -27.28 -9.48 -25.58
N GLY A 490 -27.05 -8.18 -25.32
CA GLY A 490 -26.71 -7.20 -26.35
C GLY A 490 -26.40 -5.80 -25.78
N PRO A 491 -26.11 -4.82 -26.66
CA PRO A 491 -25.74 -3.46 -26.27
C PRO A 491 -26.91 -2.77 -25.57
N SER A 492 -26.63 -2.15 -24.42
CA SER A 492 -27.64 -1.49 -23.59
C SER A 492 -27.59 0.02 -23.76
N LYS A 493 -28.75 0.66 -23.93
CA LYS A 493 -28.86 2.12 -24.01
C LYS A 493 -28.47 2.80 -22.69
N ASP A 494 -28.64 2.10 -21.57
CA ASP A 494 -28.36 2.60 -20.22
C ASP A 494 -26.86 2.54 -19.88
N PHE A 495 -26.03 1.94 -20.75
CA PHE A 495 -24.59 1.80 -20.51
C PHE A 495 -23.87 3.16 -20.45
N ASN A 496 -24.34 4.15 -21.20
CA ASN A 496 -23.80 5.52 -21.14
C ASN A 496 -24.16 6.24 -19.83
N GLU A 497 -25.33 5.96 -19.27
CA GLU A 497 -25.71 6.47 -17.95
C GLU A 497 -24.84 5.84 -16.86
N PHE A 498 -24.63 4.51 -16.94
CA PHE A 498 -23.70 3.79 -16.06
C PHE A 498 -22.28 4.35 -16.15
N ARG A 499 -21.77 4.61 -17.37
CA ARG A 499 -20.45 5.23 -17.58
C ARG A 499 -20.34 6.57 -16.87
N THR A 500 -21.33 7.43 -17.05
CA THR A 500 -21.37 8.76 -16.42
C THR A 500 -21.42 8.65 -14.90
N LYS A 501 -22.25 7.73 -14.37
CA LYS A 501 -22.37 7.45 -12.94
C LYS A 501 -21.04 6.94 -12.34
N LEU A 502 -20.41 5.95 -12.96
CA LEU A 502 -19.17 5.36 -12.46
C LEU A 502 -18.00 6.36 -12.50
N ALA A 503 -17.87 7.10 -13.60
CA ALA A 503 -16.85 8.15 -13.72
C ALA A 503 -17.07 9.28 -12.69
N GLY A 504 -18.33 9.69 -12.48
CA GLY A 504 -18.70 10.67 -11.46
C GLY A 504 -18.34 10.21 -10.05
N LEU A 505 -18.73 8.99 -9.66
CA LEU A 505 -18.38 8.41 -8.36
C LEU A 505 -16.86 8.30 -8.17
N THR A 506 -16.13 7.94 -9.23
CA THR A 506 -14.67 7.84 -9.20
C THR A 506 -14.03 9.20 -8.92
N SER A 507 -14.48 10.25 -9.62
CA SER A 507 -13.97 11.62 -9.45
C SER A 507 -14.26 12.17 -8.04
N VAL A 508 -15.50 12.03 -7.56
CA VAL A 508 -15.89 12.49 -6.21
C VAL A 508 -15.07 11.79 -5.13
N THR A 509 -14.93 10.46 -5.24
CA THR A 509 -14.16 9.66 -4.28
C THR A 509 -12.69 10.09 -4.30
N ARG A 510 -12.11 10.32 -5.49
CA ARG A 510 -10.73 10.82 -5.63
C ARG A 510 -10.52 12.15 -4.92
N ASN A 511 -11.35 13.14 -5.22
CA ASN A 511 -11.23 14.48 -4.62
C ASN A 511 -11.34 14.44 -3.10
N TYR A 512 -12.27 13.63 -2.57
CA TYR A 512 -12.43 13.45 -1.14
C TYR A 512 -11.16 12.86 -0.50
N PHE A 513 -10.63 11.77 -1.07
CA PHE A 513 -9.44 11.10 -0.56
C PHE A 513 -8.16 11.95 -0.70
N GLU A 514 -8.03 12.74 -1.77
CA GLU A 514 -6.93 13.69 -1.91
C GLU A 514 -6.96 14.78 -0.84
N ASN A 515 -8.14 15.32 -0.53
CA ASN A 515 -8.31 16.29 0.55
C ASN A 515 -8.01 15.66 1.92
N LEU A 516 -8.46 14.44 2.16
CA LEU A 516 -8.14 13.68 3.38
C LEU A 516 -6.63 13.48 3.54
N VAL A 517 -5.95 13.05 2.48
CA VAL A 517 -4.50 12.86 2.48
C VAL A 517 -3.78 14.17 2.78
N ARG A 518 -4.14 15.27 2.10
CA ARG A 518 -3.55 16.60 2.34
C ARG A 518 -3.74 17.08 3.77
N ALA A 519 -4.93 16.90 4.34
CA ALA A 519 -5.23 17.30 5.71
C ALA A 519 -4.34 16.53 6.72
N LEU A 520 -4.19 15.22 6.52
CA LEU A 520 -3.39 14.35 7.40
C LEU A 520 -1.89 14.64 7.26
N GLU A 521 -1.39 14.90 6.06
CA GLU A 521 0.01 15.27 5.83
C GLU A 521 0.39 16.62 6.45
N ASN A 522 -0.55 17.57 6.46
CA ASN A 522 -0.37 18.85 7.14
C ASN A 522 -0.50 18.75 8.67
N GLY A 523 -0.61 17.53 9.22
CA GLY A 523 -0.72 17.29 10.66
C GLY A 523 -1.97 17.93 11.28
N LEU A 524 -3.01 18.11 10.46
CA LEU A 524 -4.27 18.74 10.87
C LEU A 524 -4.10 20.18 11.40
N SER A 525 -3.14 20.94 10.87
CA SER A 525 -2.80 22.31 11.31
C SER A 525 -3.98 23.30 11.28
N ASP A 526 -4.91 23.12 10.34
CA ASP A 526 -6.03 24.05 10.14
C ASP A 526 -7.10 23.95 11.23
N VAL A 527 -7.06 22.88 12.02
CA VAL A 527 -8.00 22.62 13.12
C VAL A 527 -7.78 23.57 14.29
N ASP A 528 -6.53 23.95 14.54
CA ASP A 528 -6.18 24.91 15.61
C ASP A 528 -6.66 26.33 15.29
N SER A 529 -6.97 26.62 14.01
CA SER A 529 -7.35 27.96 13.53
C SER A 529 -8.84 28.29 13.70
N HIS A 530 -9.71 27.28 13.86
CA HIS A 530 -11.17 27.46 13.93
C HIS A 530 -11.76 27.44 15.36
N GLY A 531 -10.94 27.26 16.39
CA GLY A 531 -11.38 27.25 17.80
C GLY A 531 -11.75 28.63 18.41
N ALA A 532 -11.61 29.72 17.67
CA ALA A 532 -11.86 31.09 18.16
C ALA A 532 -12.94 31.83 17.36
N CYS A 533 -14.14 31.25 17.25
CA CYS A 533 -15.34 31.98 16.84
C CYS A 533 -16.51 31.59 17.74
N SER A 534 -16.46 32.01 19.01
CA SER A 534 -17.66 32.00 19.85
C SER A 534 -18.57 33.16 19.46
N ARG A 535 -19.67 32.83 18.77
CA ARG A 535 -20.85 33.69 18.61
C ARG A 535 -21.40 34.03 20.00
N THR A 536 -21.10 35.21 20.50
CA THR A 536 -21.78 35.77 21.67
C THR A 536 -23.12 36.37 21.22
N VAL A 537 -24.20 35.65 21.53
CA VAL A 537 -25.56 36.17 21.52
C VAL A 537 -25.64 37.26 22.59
N SER A 538 -25.64 38.53 22.19
CA SER A 538 -25.85 39.65 23.10
C SER A 538 -27.33 39.95 23.26
N THR A 539 -27.86 39.65 24.44
CA THR A 539 -29.18 40.05 24.92
C THR A 539 -29.25 41.57 25.08
N LYS A 540 -30.35 42.15 24.59
CA LYS A 540 -30.66 43.59 24.72
C LYS A 540 -30.88 43.95 26.19
N SER A 541 -30.18 44.98 26.66
CA SER A 541 -30.53 45.73 27.86
C SER A 541 -30.42 47.23 27.53
N MET A 542 -31.49 47.96 27.85
CA MET A 542 -31.59 49.41 27.67
C MET A 542 -30.88 50.15 28.81
N GLY A 543 -30.18 51.24 28.45
CA GLY A 543 -29.69 52.23 29.41
C GLY A 543 -29.04 53.40 28.68
N GLY A 544 -29.71 54.56 28.70
CA GLY A 544 -29.21 55.80 28.09
C GLY A 544 -28.20 56.55 28.97
N GLY A 545 -27.51 57.53 28.38
CA GLY A 545 -26.73 58.52 29.13
C GLY A 545 -25.52 59.07 28.40
N SER A 546 -25.64 60.31 27.91
CA SER A 546 -24.68 61.15 27.21
C SER A 546 -23.28 61.30 27.83
N SER A 547 -22.24 61.50 27.01
CA SER A 547 -21.42 62.73 26.99
C SER A 547 -20.31 62.69 25.92
N ARG A 548 -19.80 63.89 25.60
CA ARG A 548 -19.14 64.36 24.38
C ARG A 548 -17.61 64.15 24.37
N GLY A 549 -17.01 64.15 23.18
CA GLY A 549 -15.67 64.77 22.97
C GLY A 549 -14.85 64.29 21.77
N ARG A 550 -14.78 65.13 20.72
CA ARG A 550 -13.68 65.41 19.74
C ARG A 550 -12.72 64.26 19.36
N GLY A 551 -12.40 63.96 18.09
CA GLY A 551 -12.37 64.74 16.85
C GLY A 551 -11.07 64.40 16.11
N GLY A 552 -11.13 64.08 14.82
CA GLY A 552 -9.94 63.78 14.01
C GLY A 552 -10.28 63.27 12.61
N HIS A 553 -10.21 64.18 11.63
CA HIS A 553 -10.45 63.93 10.21
C HIS A 553 -9.27 63.24 9.51
N GLY A 554 -9.56 62.31 8.59
CA GLY A 554 -8.66 61.86 7.52
C GLY A 554 -9.49 61.26 6.38
N LYS A 555 -9.52 61.95 5.22
CA LYS A 555 -10.34 61.66 4.04
C LYS A 555 -9.73 60.53 3.18
N GLY A 556 -10.59 59.74 2.53
CA GLY A 556 -10.21 58.82 1.44
C GLY A 556 -11.41 58.18 0.74
N SER A 557 -11.99 58.93 -0.21
CA SER A 557 -12.82 58.54 -1.37
C SER A 557 -13.65 57.23 -1.37
N THR A 558 -14.97 57.42 -1.35
CA THR A 558 -16.02 56.51 -1.82
C THR A 558 -16.20 56.59 -3.34
N SER A 559 -16.38 55.44 -4.01
CA SER A 559 -17.16 55.32 -5.25
C SER A 559 -18.13 54.14 -5.13
N ARG A 560 -19.43 54.45 -5.14
CA ARG A 560 -20.55 53.50 -5.25
C ARG A 560 -20.91 53.33 -6.73
N SER A 561 -21.16 52.10 -7.14
CA SER A 561 -22.02 51.72 -8.28
C SER A 561 -22.47 50.28 -7.98
N SER A 562 -23.65 50.04 -7.42
CA SER A 562 -24.94 49.95 -8.13
C SER A 562 -24.88 48.97 -9.30
N GLY A 563 -25.43 47.76 -9.09
CA GLY A 563 -25.59 46.75 -10.15
C GLY A 563 -26.60 47.17 -11.23
N PRO A 564 -26.79 46.31 -12.24
CA PRO A 564 -28.09 45.63 -12.31
C PRO A 564 -28.01 44.13 -12.73
N SER A 565 -28.88 43.35 -12.07
CA SER A 565 -29.83 42.36 -12.62
C SER A 565 -29.41 41.34 -13.69
N ARG A 566 -29.41 40.07 -13.25
CA ARG A 566 -30.14 38.90 -13.79
C ARG A 566 -30.47 38.88 -15.28
N ILE A 567 -29.90 37.91 -16.01
CA ILE A 567 -30.64 37.04 -16.93
C ILE A 567 -30.18 35.60 -16.69
N ILE A 568 -31.15 34.76 -16.33
CA ILE A 568 -31.09 33.30 -16.26
C ILE A 568 -31.73 32.83 -17.56
N ASP A 569 -31.07 31.93 -18.29
CA ASP A 569 -31.72 30.92 -19.14
C ASP A 569 -30.89 29.63 -18.98
N ASP A 570 -31.26 28.77 -18.04
CA ASP A 570 -32.25 27.67 -18.14
C ASP A 570 -31.69 26.38 -18.75
N LEU A 571 -30.63 25.86 -18.13
CA LEU A 571 -30.44 24.41 -18.04
C LEU A 571 -31.09 23.98 -16.72
N GLY A 572 -31.94 22.95 -16.77
CA GLY A 572 -32.83 22.52 -15.67
C GLY A 572 -32.16 22.00 -14.40
N HIS A 573 -30.96 22.45 -14.06
CA HIS A 573 -30.15 21.98 -12.94
C HIS A 573 -29.64 23.13 -12.04
N TRP A 574 -29.36 22.83 -10.77
CA TRP A 574 -28.70 23.71 -9.79
C TRP A 574 -27.53 22.96 -9.15
N SER A 575 -26.40 23.64 -8.96
CA SER A 575 -25.21 23.04 -8.34
C SER A 575 -25.28 23.14 -6.82
N CYS A 576 -25.03 22.03 -6.11
CA CYS A 576 -24.98 22.02 -4.64
C CYS A 576 -23.77 22.79 -4.11
N GLU A 577 -23.96 23.73 -3.19
CA GLU A 577 -22.85 24.51 -2.61
C GLU A 577 -21.91 23.66 -1.73
N HIS A 578 -22.39 22.51 -1.24
CA HIS A 578 -21.63 21.62 -0.36
C HIS A 578 -20.82 20.55 -1.10
N CYS A 579 -21.34 20.04 -2.22
CA CYS A 579 -20.68 18.96 -2.97
C CYS A 579 -20.59 19.20 -4.48
N THR A 580 -20.96 20.38 -4.96
CA THR A 580 -20.90 20.85 -6.35
C THR A 580 -21.72 20.05 -7.37
N PHE A 581 -22.47 19.04 -6.91
CA PHE A 581 -23.29 18.18 -7.77
C PHE A 581 -24.43 18.95 -8.43
N ALA A 582 -24.61 18.75 -9.74
CA ALA A 582 -25.68 19.34 -10.53
C ALA A 582 -26.99 18.54 -10.33
N ASN A 583 -27.90 19.10 -9.53
CA ASN A 583 -29.21 18.52 -9.23
C ASN A 583 -30.27 19.07 -10.16
N VAL A 584 -31.30 18.30 -10.49
CA VAL A 584 -32.44 18.79 -11.26
C VAL A 584 -33.22 19.84 -10.43
N LYS A 585 -33.66 20.95 -11.04
CA LYS A 585 -34.40 22.06 -10.39
C LYS A 585 -35.66 21.61 -9.62
N SER A 586 -36.27 20.49 -9.98
CA SER A 586 -37.45 19.91 -9.31
C SER A 586 -37.14 19.35 -7.93
N VAL A 587 -35.87 19.07 -7.61
CA VAL A 587 -35.45 18.48 -6.34
C VAL A 587 -34.83 19.57 -5.46
N ALA A 588 -35.48 19.86 -4.33
CA ALA A 588 -35.00 20.86 -3.35
C ALA A 588 -33.88 20.34 -2.44
N ILE A 589 -33.61 19.04 -2.51
CA ILE A 589 -32.60 18.33 -1.74
C ILE A 589 -31.57 17.80 -2.73
N CYS A 590 -30.29 18.02 -2.44
CA CYS A 590 -29.23 17.49 -3.26
C CYS A 590 -29.29 15.96 -3.25
N ALA A 591 -29.49 15.35 -4.41
CA ALA A 591 -29.56 13.89 -4.58
C ALA A 591 -28.30 13.18 -4.04
N MET A 592 -27.17 13.89 -3.97
CA MET A 592 -25.90 13.36 -3.52
C MET A 592 -25.58 13.49 -2.03
N CYS A 593 -25.83 14.65 -1.39
CA CYS A 593 -25.49 14.88 0.02
C CYS A 593 -26.71 15.07 0.92
N GLN A 594 -27.92 14.97 0.37
CA GLN A 594 -29.19 15.17 1.08
C GLN A 594 -29.31 16.55 1.77
N GLN A 595 -28.44 17.50 1.43
CA GLN A 595 -28.52 18.88 1.89
C GLN A 595 -29.50 19.66 1.02
N HIS A 596 -30.26 20.55 1.65
CA HIS A 596 -31.19 21.41 0.94
C HIS A 596 -30.44 22.43 0.07
N ARG A 597 -31.09 22.78 -1.05
CA ARG A 597 -30.66 23.85 -1.95
C ARG A 597 -30.49 25.19 -1.26
#